data_AF-A0A9E5A0W7-F1
#
_entry.id   AF-A0A9E5A0W7-F1
#
_cell.length_a   1.000
_cell.length_b   1.000
_cell.length_c   1.000
_cell.angle_alpha   90.00
_cell.angle_beta   90.00
_cell.angle_gamma   90.00
#
_symmetry.space_group_name_H-M   'P 1'
#
loop_
_entity.id
_entity.type
_entity.pdbx_description
1 polymer ?
#
loop_
_entity_poly.entity_id
_entity_poly.type
_entity_poly.pdbx_seq_one_letter_code
_entity_poly.pdbx_strand_id
1 'polypeptide(L)'
;MSDEEIQNTEENMDEEVQEEEAEELPFAKAEVVRLMKQHLDSDKMIRERVKVEMNKFLGDVLEKVCKQLNEYPYTTIEYEMLKESIYPYKNVERINEEKERILKHLDAIKADCDALSLDVRRTLKLKDVEDTVY
;
A
#
# COMPACT_ATOMS: atom_id res chain seq x y z
N MET A 1 -11.87 -33.50 29.46
CA MET A 1 -10.80 -32.57 29.06
C MET A 1 -11.54 -31.38 28.48
N SER A 2 -11.66 -30.32 29.27
CA SER A 2 -12.40 -29.11 28.92
C SER A 2 -11.57 -28.26 27.95
N ASP A 3 -12.24 -27.46 27.12
CA ASP A 3 -11.59 -26.54 26.16
C ASP A 3 -10.59 -25.57 26.83
N GLU A 4 -10.70 -25.36 28.15
CA GLU A 4 -9.75 -24.59 28.96
C GLU A 4 -8.36 -25.25 29.11
N GLU A 5 -8.25 -26.59 29.03
CA GLU A 5 -6.96 -27.29 29.11
C GLU A 5 -6.18 -27.21 27.79
N ILE A 6 -6.89 -27.11 26.66
CA ILE A 6 -6.29 -27.00 25.31
C ILE A 6 -5.68 -25.60 25.12
N GLN A 7 -6.37 -24.56 25.61
CA GLN A 7 -5.90 -23.17 25.52
C GLN A 7 -4.62 -22.89 26.34
N ASN A 8 -4.48 -23.53 27.52
CA ASN A 8 -3.29 -23.36 28.37
C ASN A 8 -2.06 -24.16 27.89
N THR A 9 -2.28 -25.20 27.06
CA THR A 9 -1.19 -26.05 26.58
C THR A 9 -0.51 -25.45 25.34
N GLU A 10 -1.23 -24.70 24.50
CA GLU A 10 -0.68 -24.08 23.29
C GLU A 10 0.10 -22.79 23.53
N GLU A 11 -0.13 -22.06 24.63
CA GLU A 11 0.73 -20.92 25.02
C GLU A 11 2.15 -21.36 25.44
N ASN A 12 2.36 -22.63 25.78
CA ASN A 12 3.64 -23.17 26.27
C ASN A 12 4.49 -23.88 25.19
N MET A 13 4.02 -24.02 23.95
CA MET A 13 4.75 -24.74 22.89
C MET A 13 5.57 -23.87 21.94
N ASP A 14 5.52 -22.54 22.10
CA ASP A 14 6.31 -21.57 21.30
C ASP A 14 7.57 -21.07 22.06
N GLU A 15 7.99 -21.73 23.15
CA GLU A 15 9.25 -21.46 23.87
C GLU A 15 10.43 -22.34 23.39
N GLU A 16 10.48 -22.70 22.11
CA GLU A 16 11.74 -23.17 21.52
C GLU A 16 12.67 -21.98 21.22
N VAL A 17 13.41 -21.61 22.26
CA VAL A 17 14.69 -20.89 22.29
C VAL A 17 15.26 -20.54 20.91
N GLN A 18 14.99 -19.31 20.48
CA GLN A 18 16.03 -18.48 19.88
C GLN A 18 16.12 -17.22 20.73
N GLU A 19 17.22 -17.07 21.46
CA GLU A 19 17.71 -15.78 21.94
C GLU A 19 18.05 -14.92 20.71
N GLU A 20 17.03 -14.54 19.95
CA GLU A 20 17.14 -13.37 19.11
C GLU A 20 17.15 -12.20 20.08
N GLU A 21 18.23 -11.40 20.02
CA GLU A 21 18.40 -10.14 20.72
C GLU A 21 17.03 -9.49 20.94
N ALA A 22 16.72 -9.03 22.15
CA ALA A 22 15.50 -8.30 22.43
C ALA A 22 15.44 -7.06 21.51
N GLU A 23 14.99 -7.25 20.28
CA GLU A 23 14.85 -6.23 19.27
C GLU A 23 13.83 -5.27 19.86
N GLU A 24 14.27 -4.02 20.06
CA GLU A 24 13.42 -2.99 20.62
C GLU A 24 12.31 -2.69 19.60
N LEU A 25 11.16 -3.35 19.80
CA LEU A 25 10.01 -3.19 18.94
C LEU A 25 9.40 -1.80 19.14
N PRO A 26 9.05 -1.07 18.06
CA PRO A 26 8.52 0.29 18.15
C PRO A 26 7.18 0.37 18.89
N PHE A 27 6.42 -0.72 18.96
CA PHE A 27 5.15 -0.79 19.70
C PHE A 27 5.11 -1.98 20.66
N ALA A 28 4.23 -1.88 21.67
CA ALA A 28 3.92 -3.00 22.54
C ALA A 28 3.34 -4.18 21.74
N LYS A 29 4.09 -5.28 21.67
CA LYS A 29 3.74 -6.47 20.90
C LYS A 29 2.34 -7.01 21.22
N ALA A 30 1.96 -7.03 22.50
CA ALA A 30 0.64 -7.51 22.93
C ALA A 30 -0.51 -6.70 22.31
N GLU A 31 -0.35 -5.39 22.18
CA GLU A 31 -1.38 -4.50 21.63
C GLU A 31 -1.54 -4.70 20.12
N VAL A 32 -0.42 -4.84 19.40
CA VAL A 32 -0.43 -5.16 17.97
C VAL A 32 -1.13 -6.50 17.73
N VAL A 33 -0.78 -7.54 18.48
CA VAL A 33 -1.41 -8.87 18.38
C VAL A 33 -2.90 -8.81 18.70
N ARG A 34 -3.30 -8.04 19.73
CA ARG A 34 -4.71 -7.83 20.09
C ARG A 34 -5.48 -7.22 18.92
N LEU A 35 -4.97 -6.16 18.29
CA LEU A 35 -5.60 -5.53 17.14
C LEU A 35 -5.70 -6.48 15.93
N MET A 36 -4.67 -7.28 15.68
CA MET A 36 -4.68 -8.28 14.62
C MET A 36 -5.78 -9.32 14.84
N LYS A 37 -5.86 -9.90 16.04
CA LYS A 37 -6.89 -10.90 16.39
C LYS A 37 -8.32 -10.35 16.33
N GLN A 38 -8.52 -9.03 16.49
CA GLN A 38 -9.85 -8.41 16.33
C GLN A 38 -10.35 -8.40 14.88
N HIS A 39 -9.46 -8.51 13.89
CA HIS A 39 -9.80 -8.42 12.47
C HIS A 39 -9.51 -9.69 11.68
N LEU A 40 -8.79 -10.65 12.28
CA LEU A 40 -8.58 -11.99 11.73
C LEU A 40 -9.71 -12.92 12.17
N ASP A 41 -9.98 -13.94 11.35
CA ASP A 41 -10.91 -15.01 11.71
C ASP A 41 -10.42 -15.75 12.97
N SER A 42 -11.36 -16.19 13.81
CA SER A 42 -11.05 -16.72 15.15
C SER A 42 -10.24 -18.01 15.16
N ASP A 43 -10.21 -18.74 14.03
CA ASP A 43 -9.43 -19.96 13.82
C ASP A 43 -7.99 -19.69 13.36
N LYS A 44 -7.63 -18.42 13.07
CA LYS A 44 -6.30 -18.08 12.56
C LYS A 44 -5.28 -17.89 13.68
N MET A 45 -4.22 -18.69 13.62
CA MET A 45 -3.04 -18.54 14.48
C MET A 45 -1.98 -17.61 13.84
N ILE A 46 -1.39 -16.73 14.65
CA ILE A 46 -0.36 -15.77 14.20
C ILE A 46 1.00 -16.26 14.69
N ARG A 47 1.90 -16.62 13.76
CA ARG A 47 3.28 -17.02 14.08
C ARG A 47 4.11 -15.86 14.61
N GLU A 48 5.09 -16.16 15.45
CA GLU A 48 5.96 -15.17 16.09
C GLU A 48 6.59 -14.17 15.10
N ARG A 49 7.23 -14.67 14.05
CA ARG A 49 7.82 -13.84 12.98
C ARG A 49 6.84 -12.83 12.37
N VAL A 50 5.56 -13.21 12.22
CA VAL A 50 4.53 -12.31 11.66
C VAL A 50 4.20 -11.19 12.64
N LYS A 51 4.19 -11.48 13.96
CA LYS A 51 3.97 -10.48 15.00
C LYS A 51 5.09 -9.43 15.00
N VAL A 52 6.34 -9.89 14.89
CA VAL A 52 7.54 -9.03 14.83
C VAL A 52 7.54 -8.16 13.57
N GLU A 53 7.37 -8.76 12.40
CA GLU A 53 7.35 -8.03 11.11
C GLU A 53 6.21 -7.02 11.03
N MET A 54 5.01 -7.37 11.52
CA MET A 54 3.89 -6.43 11.57
C MET A 54 4.21 -5.22 12.45
N ASN A 55 4.86 -5.44 13.60
CA ASN A 55 5.25 -4.36 14.49
C ASN A 55 6.27 -3.41 13.83
N LYS A 56 7.30 -3.97 13.20
CA LYS A 56 8.29 -3.19 12.41
C LYS A 56 7.60 -2.40 11.29
N PHE A 57 6.70 -3.04 10.53
CA PHE A 57 5.97 -2.38 9.45
C PHE A 57 5.13 -1.19 9.93
N LEU A 58 4.44 -1.32 11.06
CA LEU A 58 3.71 -0.19 11.65
C LEU A 58 4.67 0.96 12.00
N GLY A 59 5.90 0.64 12.43
CA GLY A 59 6.95 1.60 12.73
C GLY A 59 7.38 2.36 11.48
N ASP A 60 7.64 1.63 10.39
CA ASP A 60 8.00 2.21 9.09
C ASP A 60 6.91 3.14 8.55
N VAL A 61 5.63 2.78 8.72
CA VAL A 61 4.50 3.61 8.32
C VAL A 61 4.50 4.91 9.13
N LEU A 62 4.66 4.83 10.45
CA LEU A 62 4.75 6.01 11.31
C LEU A 62 5.94 6.90 10.92
N GLU A 63 7.11 6.32 10.68
CA GLU A 63 8.30 7.07 10.27
C GLU A 63 8.06 7.83 8.95
N LYS A 64 7.41 7.20 7.96
CA LYS A 64 7.05 7.86 6.70
C LYS A 64 6.07 9.02 6.91
N VAL A 65 5.07 8.84 7.76
CA VAL A 65 4.13 9.92 8.11
C VAL A 65 4.87 11.08 8.78
N CYS A 66 5.79 10.80 9.71
CA CYS A 66 6.61 11.81 10.36
C CYS A 66 7.55 12.53 9.38
N LYS A 67 8.16 11.81 8.43
CA LYS A 67 8.97 12.42 7.36
C LYS A 67 8.17 13.39 6.51
N GLN A 68 6.93 13.03 6.15
CA GLN A 68 6.03 13.91 5.41
C GLN A 68 5.59 15.13 6.26
N LEU A 69 5.33 14.93 7.56
CA LEU A 69 5.02 16.03 8.47
C LEU A 69 6.17 17.04 8.63
N ASN A 70 7.42 16.59 8.46
CA ASN A 70 8.58 17.49 8.48
C ASN A 70 8.71 18.36 7.21
N GLU A 71 7.95 18.09 6.14
CA GLU A 71 7.93 18.95 4.96
C GLU A 71 7.20 20.27 5.20
N TYR A 72 6.34 20.33 6.22
CA TYR A 72 5.65 21.55 6.62
C TYR A 72 6.61 22.48 7.37
N PRO A 73 6.70 23.79 7.01
CA PRO A 73 7.66 24.72 7.57
C PRO A 73 7.28 25.25 8.97
N TYR A 74 6.38 24.56 9.68
CA TYR A 74 5.82 24.99 10.95
C TYR A 74 6.36 24.15 12.10
N THR A 75 6.55 24.77 13.26
CA THR A 75 7.05 24.09 14.46
C THR A 75 6.01 23.24 15.16
N THR A 76 4.72 23.53 14.93
CA THR A 76 3.58 22.81 15.51
C THR A 76 2.87 22.04 14.41
N ILE A 77 2.60 20.77 14.67
CA ILE A 77 1.85 19.91 13.74
C ILE A 77 0.36 20.06 14.02
N GLU A 78 -0.39 20.50 13.01
CA GLU A 78 -1.84 20.65 13.09
C GLU A 78 -2.57 19.42 12.55
N TYR A 79 -3.85 19.27 12.92
CA TYR A 79 -4.67 18.14 12.48
C TYR A 79 -4.80 18.04 10.96
N GLU A 80 -4.91 19.18 10.26
CA GLU A 80 -4.99 19.21 8.80
C GLU A 80 -3.72 18.64 8.16
N MET A 81 -2.53 18.92 8.72
CA MET A 81 -1.25 18.36 8.26
C MET A 81 -1.20 16.84 8.46
N LEU A 82 -1.66 16.35 9.62
CA LEU A 82 -1.74 14.91 9.87
C LEU A 82 -2.72 14.23 8.91
N LYS A 83 -3.89 14.83 8.71
CA LYS A 83 -4.95 14.31 7.84
C LYS A 83 -4.47 14.17 6.39
N GLU A 84 -3.68 15.12 5.90
CA GLU A 84 -3.03 15.04 4.59
C GLU A 84 -1.96 13.94 4.56
N SER A 85 -1.08 13.88 5.57
CA SER A 85 0.00 12.89 5.62
C SER A 85 -0.46 11.44 5.73
N ILE A 86 -1.57 11.17 6.42
CA ILE A 86 -2.13 9.80 6.54
C ILE A 86 -3.06 9.43 5.38
N TYR A 87 -3.43 10.38 4.52
CA TYR A 87 -4.40 10.19 3.45
C TYR A 87 -4.06 9.03 2.50
N PRO A 88 -2.80 8.86 2.04
CA PRO A 88 -2.44 7.76 1.15
C PRO A 88 -2.67 6.39 1.76
N TYR A 89 -2.41 6.25 3.07
CA TYR A 89 -2.55 5.00 3.81
C TYR A 89 -4.01 4.66 4.12
N LYS A 90 -4.87 5.68 4.30
CA LYS A 90 -6.31 5.48 4.52
C LYS A 90 -7.09 5.18 3.24
N ASN A 91 -6.58 5.59 2.07
CA ASN A 91 -7.32 5.54 0.81
C ASN A 91 -6.61 4.73 -0.27
N VAL A 92 -5.78 3.76 0.12
CA VAL A 92 -4.90 3.06 -0.84
C VAL A 92 -5.69 2.37 -1.96
N GLU A 93 -6.83 1.74 -1.63
CA GLU A 93 -7.70 1.07 -2.59
C GLU A 93 -8.26 2.06 -3.61
N ARG A 94 -8.92 3.11 -3.13
CA ARG A 94 -9.48 4.18 -3.97
C ARG A 94 -8.42 4.84 -4.86
N ILE A 95 -7.22 5.08 -4.32
CA ILE A 95 -6.10 5.65 -5.10
C ILE A 95 -5.68 4.69 -6.22
N ASN A 96 -5.66 3.37 -5.97
CA ASN A 96 -5.31 2.39 -6.99
C ASN A 96 -6.39 2.26 -8.07
N GLU A 97 -7.66 2.25 -7.70
CA GLU A 97 -8.79 2.27 -8.66
C GLU A 97 -8.74 3.50 -9.57
N GLU A 98 -8.48 4.67 -8.97
CA GLU A 98 -8.29 5.93 -9.70
C GLU A 98 -7.11 5.88 -10.67
N LYS A 99 -5.98 5.29 -10.26
CA LYS A 99 -4.82 5.07 -11.16
C LYS A 99 -5.18 4.20 -12.34
N GLU A 100 -5.87 3.08 -12.12
CA GLU A 100 -6.32 2.22 -13.22
C GLU A 100 -7.27 2.94 -14.18
N ARG A 101 -8.19 3.74 -13.64
CA ARG A 101 -9.10 4.56 -14.44
C ARG A 101 -8.33 5.57 -15.30
N ILE A 102 -7.37 6.27 -14.72
CA ILE A 102 -6.53 7.25 -15.43
C ILE A 102 -5.72 6.57 -16.53
N LEU A 103 -5.14 5.40 -16.28
CA LEU A 103 -4.40 4.64 -17.29
C LEU A 103 -5.29 4.27 -18.49
N LYS A 104 -6.51 3.77 -18.24
CA LYS A 104 -7.48 3.48 -19.30
C LYS A 104 -7.81 4.71 -20.14
N HIS A 105 -7.97 5.87 -19.51
CA HIS A 105 -8.21 7.12 -20.23
C HIS A 105 -6.98 7.56 -21.06
N LEU A 106 -5.77 7.39 -20.53
CA LEU A 106 -4.53 7.66 -21.26
C LEU A 106 -4.39 6.77 -22.50
N ASP A 107 -4.70 5.49 -22.37
CA ASP A 107 -4.65 4.55 -23.50
C ASP A 107 -5.68 4.90 -24.58
N ALA A 108 -6.88 5.34 -24.19
CA ALA A 108 -7.89 5.84 -25.12
C ALA A 108 -7.41 7.08 -25.88
N ILE A 109 -6.87 8.09 -25.18
CA ILE A 109 -6.33 9.30 -25.81
C ILE A 109 -5.19 8.97 -26.76
N LYS A 110 -4.33 8.01 -26.39
CA LYS A 110 -3.25 7.56 -27.26
C LYS A 110 -3.80 6.91 -28.54
N ALA A 111 -4.79 6.03 -28.41
CA ALA A 111 -5.43 5.41 -29.57
C ALA A 111 -6.06 6.45 -30.51
N ASP A 112 -6.70 7.49 -29.94
CA ASP A 112 -7.24 8.61 -30.71
C ASP A 112 -6.14 9.38 -31.44
N CYS A 113 -5.02 9.68 -30.77
CA CYS A 113 -3.84 10.30 -31.38
C CYS A 113 -3.24 9.44 -32.51
N ASP A 114 -3.16 8.12 -32.32
CA ASP A 114 -2.63 7.19 -33.30
C ASP A 114 -3.54 7.12 -34.55
N ALA A 115 -4.86 7.12 -34.36
CA ALA A 115 -5.84 7.19 -35.44
C ALA A 115 -5.72 8.50 -36.24
N LEU A 116 -5.65 9.65 -35.55
CA LEU A 116 -5.45 10.95 -36.18
C LEU A 116 -4.11 11.00 -36.94
N SER A 117 -3.05 10.42 -36.39
CA SER A 117 -1.74 10.35 -37.07
C SER A 117 -1.82 9.54 -38.36
N LEU A 118 -2.56 8.41 -38.35
CA LEU A 118 -2.76 7.57 -39.53
C LEU A 118 -3.51 8.31 -40.63
N ASP A 119 -4.57 9.04 -40.29
CA ASP A 119 -5.40 9.78 -41.23
C ASP A 119 -4.64 10.92 -41.91
N VAL A 120 -3.84 11.67 -41.14
CA VAL A 120 -2.95 12.69 -41.70
C VAL A 120 -1.94 12.06 -42.66
N ARG A 121 -1.29 10.97 -42.27
CA ARG A 121 -0.33 10.26 -43.14
C ARG A 121 -0.99 9.73 -44.41
N ARG A 122 -2.23 9.22 -44.33
CA ARG A 122 -3.00 8.77 -45.51
C ARG A 122 -3.29 9.93 -46.46
N THR A 123 -3.69 11.07 -45.92
CA THR A 123 -4.00 12.28 -46.70
C THR A 123 -2.77 12.84 -47.40
N LEU A 124 -1.62 12.88 -46.71
CA LEU A 124 -0.35 13.28 -47.31
C LEU A 124 0.06 12.36 -48.48
N LYS A 125 -0.03 11.04 -48.29
CA LYS A 125 0.27 10.07 -49.35
C LYS A 125 -0.62 10.22 -50.60
N LEU A 126 -1.89 10.57 -50.44
CA LEU A 126 -2.79 10.81 -51.58
C LEU A 126 -2.39 12.07 -52.35
N LYS A 127 -1.99 13.13 -51.64
CA LYS A 127 -1.54 14.39 -52.24
C LYS A 127 -0.25 14.22 -53.05
N ASP A 128 0.69 13.40 -52.57
CA ASP A 128 1.94 13.11 -53.28
C ASP A 128 1.73 12.35 -54.61
N VAL A 129 0.64 11.57 -54.72
CA VAL A 129 0.28 10.82 -55.94
C VAL A 129 -0.40 11.71 -56.98
N GLU A 130 -1.18 12.71 -56.57
CA GLU A 130 -1.80 13.67 -57.50
C GLU A 130 -0.75 14.59 -58.18
N ASP A 131 0.33 14.92 -57.48
CA ASP A 131 1.39 15.79 -58.00
C ASP A 131 2.38 15.08 -58.97
N THR A 132 2.32 13.75 -59.09
CA THR A 132 3.22 12.96 -59.96
C THR A 132 2.62 12.53 -61.30
N VAL A 133 1.39 12.93 -61.61
CA VAL A 133 0.72 12.62 -62.89
C VAL A 133 0.72 13.87 -63.80
N TYR A 134 1.90 14.26 -64.28
CA TYR A 134 2.08 15.15 -65.45
C TYR A 134 3.38 14.85 -66.18
#